data_AF-A0A9P6XWC9-F1
#
_entry.id   AF-A0A9P6XWC9-F1
#
_cell.length_a   1.000
_cell.length_b   1.000
_cell.length_c   1.000
_cell.angle_alpha   90.00
_cell.angle_beta   90.00
_cell.angle_gamma   90.00
#
_symmetry.space_group_name_H-M   'P 1'
#
loop_
_entity.id
_entity.type
_entity.pdbx_description
1 polymer ?
#
loop_
_entity_poly.entity_id
_entity_poly.type
_entity_poly.pdbx_seq_one_letter_code
_entity_poly.pdbx_strand_id
1 'polypeptide(L)'
;MPKEGGEEGAAVEWETVNRASALWTRPRTEISDAEYTEFYKHVAHDHSDPLAWSHNKVEGKLEYTSLLYVPGRAPFDLYHRDAPKGLKLYVQRVFVMDQAEQFLPLYLRFIKGVVDSNDLSLNVSREILHWPPTSPSSTPRSGRNSARY
;
A
#
# COMPACT_ATOMS: atom_id res chain seq x y z
N MET A 1 -43.47 12.31 52.42
CA MET A 1 -42.27 12.21 51.58
C MET A 1 -42.12 10.76 51.12
N PRO A 2 -42.17 10.45 49.82
CA PRO A 2 -41.74 9.15 49.32
C PRO A 2 -40.30 9.22 48.78
N LYS A 3 -39.59 8.09 48.92
CA LYS A 3 -38.16 7.90 48.70
C LYS A 3 -37.76 7.97 47.23
N GLU A 4 -36.62 8.60 46.98
CA GLU A 4 -35.81 8.46 45.76
C GLU A 4 -35.34 7.00 45.63
N GLY A 5 -35.74 6.34 44.54
CA GLY A 5 -35.14 5.10 44.08
C GLY A 5 -34.14 5.43 42.98
N GLY A 6 -32.85 5.50 43.34
CA GLY A 6 -31.77 5.60 42.37
C GLY A 6 -31.59 4.27 41.66
N GLU A 7 -32.05 4.18 40.42
CA GLU A 7 -31.62 3.14 39.49
C GLU A 7 -30.21 3.51 39.01
N GLU A 8 -29.18 2.98 39.66
CA GLU A 8 -27.82 3.01 39.15
C GLU A 8 -27.75 2.15 37.88
N GLY A 9 -27.63 2.82 36.74
CA GLY A 9 -27.63 2.20 35.42
C GLY A 9 -26.51 1.17 35.27
N ALA A 10 -26.86 0.01 34.72
CA ALA A 10 -25.91 -1.02 34.31
C ALA A 10 -24.86 -0.39 33.37
N ALA A 11 -23.60 -0.39 33.80
CA ALA A 11 -22.50 0.09 32.98
C ALA A 11 -22.38 -0.82 31.74
N VAL A 12 -22.56 -0.23 30.57
CA VAL A 12 -22.33 -0.90 29.28
C VAL A 12 -20.82 -1.06 29.10
N GLU A 13 -20.32 -2.27 29.33
CA GLU A 13 -18.94 -2.64 29.03
C GLU A 13 -18.80 -2.85 27.51
N TRP A 14 -17.94 -2.05 26.88
CA TRP A 14 -17.63 -2.17 25.46
C TRP A 14 -16.44 -3.11 25.25
N GLU A 15 -16.70 -4.29 24.72
CA GLU A 15 -15.64 -5.23 24.33
C GLU A 15 -15.08 -4.84 22.95
N THR A 16 -13.75 -4.70 22.87
CA THR A 16 -13.08 -4.41 21.60
C THR A 16 -12.92 -5.71 20.80
N VAL A 17 -13.83 -5.94 19.85
CA VAL A 17 -13.86 -7.16 19.02
C VAL A 17 -12.76 -7.17 17.94
N ASN A 18 -12.27 -5.99 17.52
CA ASN A 18 -11.29 -5.88 16.44
C ASN A 18 -9.87 -5.57 16.97
N ARG A 19 -8.88 -6.33 16.51
CA ARG A 19 -7.47 -5.97 16.68
C ARG A 19 -7.16 -4.80 15.75
N ALA A 20 -7.14 -3.59 16.29
CA ALA A 20 -6.90 -2.32 15.56
C ALA A 20 -5.48 -2.17 14.96
N SER A 21 -4.77 -3.26 14.66
CA SER A 21 -3.46 -3.25 14.03
C SER A 21 -3.55 -3.50 12.53
N ALA A 22 -2.79 -2.71 11.77
CA ALA A 22 -2.66 -2.89 10.33
C ALA A 22 -2.13 -4.30 10.01
N LEU A 23 -2.84 -5.05 9.14
CA LEU A 23 -2.54 -6.46 8.89
C LEU A 23 -1.11 -6.69 8.39
N TRP A 24 -0.60 -5.82 7.51
CA TRP A 24 0.77 -5.92 6.98
C TRP A 24 1.85 -5.68 8.04
N THR A 25 1.53 -5.14 9.22
CA THR A 25 2.52 -4.94 10.29
C THR A 25 2.70 -6.18 11.17
N ARG A 26 1.81 -7.17 11.05
CA ARG A 26 1.85 -8.40 11.83
C ARG A 26 2.81 -9.43 11.22
N PRO A 27 3.43 -10.30 12.04
CA PRO A 27 4.22 -11.42 11.54
C PRO A 27 3.39 -12.34 10.66
N ARG A 28 3.96 -12.82 9.56
CA ARG A 28 3.27 -13.72 8.61
C ARG A 28 2.73 -15.01 9.25
N THR A 29 3.39 -15.49 10.31
CA THR A 29 3.01 -16.69 11.07
C THR A 29 1.75 -16.50 11.91
N GLU A 30 1.35 -15.26 12.18
CA GLU A 30 0.18 -14.92 12.99
C GLU A 30 -1.03 -14.50 12.15
N ILE A 31 -0.89 -14.47 10.82
CA ILE A 31 -1.94 -14.06 9.90
C ILE A 31 -2.47 -15.29 9.18
N SER A 32 -3.76 -15.54 9.34
CA SER A 32 -4.45 -16.62 8.63
C SER A 32 -4.73 -16.27 7.16
N ASP A 33 -4.87 -17.28 6.32
CA ASP A 33 -5.23 -17.11 4.90
C ASP A 33 -6.59 -16.41 4.72
N ALA A 34 -7.51 -16.63 5.66
CA ALA A 34 -8.79 -15.94 5.71
C ALA A 34 -8.62 -14.43 5.94
N GLU A 35 -7.73 -14.04 6.86
CA GLU A 35 -7.41 -12.62 7.09
C GLU A 35 -6.75 -11.98 5.87
N TYR A 36 -5.85 -12.69 5.16
CA TYR A 36 -5.29 -12.18 3.90
C TYR A 36 -6.36 -11.97 2.82
N THR A 37 -7.29 -12.91 2.71
CA THR A 37 -8.38 -12.87 1.72
C THR A 37 -9.35 -11.73 2.03
N GLU A 38 -9.77 -11.57 3.28
CA GLU A 38 -10.69 -10.50 3.67
C GLU A 38 -10.02 -9.12 3.55
N PHE A 39 -8.73 -9.01 3.85
CA PHE A 39 -8.00 -7.77 3.62
C PHE A 39 -7.87 -7.42 2.14
N TYR A 40 -7.67 -8.41 1.26
CA TYR A 40 -7.72 -8.18 -0.19
C TYR A 40 -9.05 -7.56 -0.62
N LYS A 41 -10.18 -8.15 -0.19
CA LYS A 41 -11.51 -7.65 -0.53
C LYS A 41 -11.71 -6.21 -0.07
N HIS A 42 -11.22 -5.88 1.12
CA HIS A 42 -11.27 -4.53 1.66
C HIS A 42 -10.43 -3.53 0.84
N VAL A 43 -9.19 -3.89 0.48
CA VAL A 43 -8.25 -3.00 -0.22
C VAL A 43 -8.58 -2.84 -1.71
N ALA A 44 -8.96 -3.93 -2.37
CA ALA A 44 -9.21 -3.98 -3.81
C ALA A 44 -10.64 -3.59 -4.19
N HIS A 45 -11.55 -3.46 -3.22
CA HIS A 45 -12.99 -3.28 -3.46
C HIS A 45 -13.57 -4.36 -4.38
N ASP A 46 -13.06 -5.59 -4.24
CA ASP A 46 -13.45 -6.76 -5.00
C ASP A 46 -14.07 -7.78 -4.04
N HIS A 47 -15.06 -8.52 -4.51
CA HIS A 47 -15.70 -9.60 -3.75
C HIS A 47 -15.06 -10.96 -4.02
N SER A 48 -14.28 -11.08 -5.09
CA SER A 48 -13.57 -12.30 -5.43
C SER A 48 -12.36 -12.53 -4.52
N ASP A 49 -11.93 -13.78 -4.38
CA ASP A 49 -10.73 -14.10 -3.62
C ASP A 49 -9.47 -13.88 -4.51
N PRO A 50 -8.33 -13.49 -3.93
CA PRO A 50 -7.09 -13.36 -4.68
C PRO A 50 -6.54 -14.72 -5.09
N LEU A 51 -5.81 -14.80 -6.21
CA LEU A 51 -5.11 -16.03 -6.62
C LEU A 51 -3.90 -16.31 -5.74
N ALA A 52 -3.18 -15.25 -5.38
CA ALA A 52 -1.95 -15.31 -4.62
C ALA A 52 -1.67 -13.96 -3.98
N TRP A 53 -0.86 -13.98 -2.92
CA TRP A 53 -0.34 -12.80 -2.26
C TRP A 53 1.14 -12.94 -1.95
N SER A 54 1.80 -11.80 -1.79
CA SER A 54 3.20 -11.71 -1.39
C SER A 54 3.31 -10.71 -0.26
N HIS A 55 3.62 -11.20 0.94
CA HIS A 55 3.86 -10.39 2.13
C HIS A 55 5.35 -10.40 2.44
N ASN A 56 6.02 -9.26 2.28
CA ASN A 56 7.46 -9.13 2.47
C ASN A 56 7.78 -7.95 3.38
N LYS A 57 8.69 -8.17 4.32
CA LYS A 57 9.33 -7.13 5.11
C LYS A 57 10.78 -7.04 4.67
N VAL A 58 11.20 -5.86 4.22
CA VAL A 58 12.56 -5.61 3.72
C VAL A 58 13.23 -4.63 4.66
N GLU A 59 14.38 -5.03 5.17
CA GLU A 59 15.24 -4.25 6.06
C GLU A 59 16.60 -4.05 5.37
N GLY A 60 17.21 -2.87 5.48
CA GLY A 60 18.49 -2.57 4.85
C GLY A 60 18.60 -1.11 4.43
N LYS A 61 19.08 -0.87 3.20
CA LYS A 61 19.22 0.49 2.66
C LYS A 61 17.87 1.20 2.46
N LEU A 62 16.82 0.43 2.19
CA LEU A 62 15.44 0.90 2.15
C LEU A 62 14.63 -0.01 3.07
N GLU A 63 13.92 0.60 4.03
CA GLU A 63 13.07 -0.14 4.95
C GLU A 63 11.61 0.02 4.55
N TYR A 64 10.99 -1.10 4.14
CA TYR A 64 9.58 -1.11 3.77
C TYR A 64 8.94 -2.48 4.00
N THR A 65 7.62 -2.47 4.16
CA THR A 65 6.78 -3.65 4.17
C THR A 65 5.84 -3.59 2.98
N SER A 66 5.76 -4.68 2.20
CA SER A 66 4.85 -4.79 1.06
C SER A 66 3.91 -5.96 1.23
N LEU A 67 2.65 -5.73 0.91
CA LEU A 67 1.63 -6.77 0.83
C LEU A 67 0.88 -6.60 -0.49
N LEU A 68 1.25 -7.45 -1.44
CA LEU A 68 0.79 -7.41 -2.84
C LEU A 68 -0.12 -8.60 -3.12
N TYR A 69 -1.12 -8.40 -3.96
CA TYR A 69 -2.13 -9.38 -4.35
C TYR A 69 -2.26 -9.49 -5.86
N VAL A 70 -2.51 -10.72 -6.32
CA VAL A 70 -2.92 -11.03 -7.68
C VAL A 70 -4.43 -11.30 -7.69
N PRO A 71 -5.24 -10.47 -8.37
CA PRO A 71 -6.68 -10.69 -8.46
C PRO A 71 -7.07 -12.05 -9.06
N GLY A 72 -8.13 -12.66 -8.51
CA GLY A 72 -8.79 -13.86 -9.04
C GLY A 72 -9.29 -13.70 -10.48
N ARG A 73 -9.75 -12.49 -10.79
CA ARG A 73 -10.30 -12.12 -12.09
C ARG A 73 -9.69 -10.80 -12.54
N ALA A 74 -9.52 -10.65 -13.85
CA ALA A 74 -9.10 -9.40 -14.43
C ALA A 74 -10.14 -8.30 -14.11
N PRO A 75 -9.72 -7.13 -13.57
CA PRO A 75 -10.62 -6.00 -13.37
C PRO A 75 -11.28 -5.55 -14.68
N PHE A 76 -12.54 -5.11 -14.60
CA PHE A 76 -13.30 -4.70 -15.80
C PHE A 76 -12.69 -3.48 -16.50
N ASP A 77 -12.06 -2.60 -15.72
CA ASP A 77 -11.41 -1.38 -16.16
C ASP A 77 -9.96 -1.60 -16.60
N LEU A 78 -9.49 -2.85 -16.65
CA LEU A 78 -8.10 -3.16 -17.01
C LEU A 78 -7.71 -2.46 -18.30
N TYR A 79 -8.54 -2.45 -19.34
CA TYR A 79 -8.20 -1.83 -20.62
C TYR A 79 -8.42 -0.31 -20.69
N HIS A 80 -9.01 0.30 -19.65
CA HIS A 80 -9.20 1.74 -19.60
C HIS A 80 -7.90 2.45 -19.25
N ARG A 81 -7.59 3.50 -20.01
CA ARG A 81 -6.35 4.28 -19.83
C ARG A 81 -6.32 5.01 -18.48
N ASP A 82 -7.48 5.47 -18.04
CA ASP A 82 -7.66 6.30 -16.85
C ASP A 82 -8.12 5.47 -15.64
N ALA A 83 -8.05 4.14 -15.73
CA ALA A 83 -8.39 3.25 -14.63
C ALA A 83 -7.46 3.46 -13.42
N PRO A 84 -7.97 3.32 -12.19
CA PRO A 84 -7.17 3.34 -10.99
C PRO A 84 -6.09 2.25 -10.98
N LYS A 85 -4.84 2.66 -11.16
CA LYS A 85 -3.66 1.80 -11.11
C LYS A 85 -2.76 2.21 -9.95
N GLY A 86 -1.95 1.27 -9.47
CA GLY A 86 -1.02 1.51 -8.36
C GLY A 86 -1.49 0.96 -7.02
N LEU A 87 -0.65 1.18 -6.01
CA LEU A 87 -0.77 0.60 -4.68
C LEU A 87 -1.18 1.67 -3.67
N LYS A 88 -1.81 1.27 -2.57
CA LYS A 88 -2.05 2.18 -1.44
C LYS A 88 -0.73 2.40 -0.71
N LEU A 89 -0.30 3.65 -0.64
CA LEU A 89 0.96 4.03 -0.02
C LEU A 89 0.74 4.48 1.42
N TYR A 90 1.50 3.86 2.31
CA TYR A 90 1.64 4.23 3.71
C TYR A 90 3.08 4.67 3.97
N VAL A 91 3.22 5.66 4.84
CA VAL A 91 4.51 6.10 5.37
C VAL A 91 4.41 6.09 6.87
N GLN A 92 5.29 5.35 7.54
CA GLN A 92 5.27 5.18 9.00
C GLN A 92 3.87 4.76 9.50
N ARG A 93 3.21 3.82 8.79
CA ARG A 93 1.84 3.34 9.07
C ARG A 93 0.74 4.39 8.91
N VAL A 94 1.06 5.61 8.45
CA VAL A 94 0.08 6.65 8.12
C VAL A 94 -0.28 6.55 6.65
N PHE A 95 -1.57 6.50 6.35
CA PHE A 95 -2.06 6.52 4.97
C PHE A 95 -1.68 7.84 4.29
N VAL A 96 -1.07 7.75 3.10
CA VAL A 96 -0.63 8.93 2.34
C VAL A 96 -1.46 9.14 1.09
N MET A 97 -1.55 8.12 0.22
CA MET A 97 -2.30 8.22 -1.03
C MET A 97 -2.78 6.85 -1.51
N ASP A 98 -3.89 6.89 -2.26
CA ASP A 98 -4.30 5.78 -3.10
C ASP A 98 -3.62 5.89 -4.46
N GLN A 99 -3.48 4.77 -5.18
CA GLN A 99 -3.01 4.75 -6.58
C GLN A 99 -1.57 5.26 -6.81
N ALA A 100 -0.61 4.78 -6.03
CA ALA A 100 0.80 5.07 -6.30
C ALA A 100 1.30 4.24 -7.51
N GLU A 101 1.13 4.80 -8.71
CA GLU A 101 1.42 4.15 -10.00
C GLU A 101 2.92 3.92 -10.22
N GLN A 102 3.77 4.69 -9.55
CA GLN A 102 5.22 4.72 -9.80
C GLN A 102 5.96 3.49 -9.28
N PHE A 103 5.34 2.73 -8.35
CA PHE A 103 5.95 1.52 -7.79
C PHE A 103 5.87 0.33 -8.73
N LEU A 104 4.93 0.33 -9.69
CA LEU A 104 4.68 -0.80 -10.55
C LEU A 104 4.77 -0.41 -12.04
N PRO A 105 5.45 -1.20 -12.86
CA PRO A 105 5.44 -1.00 -14.29
C PRO A 105 4.03 -1.26 -14.86
N LEU A 106 3.70 -0.64 -16.01
CA LEU A 106 2.36 -0.70 -16.59
C LEU A 106 1.83 -2.12 -16.83
N TYR A 107 2.72 -3.07 -17.14
CA TYR A 107 2.34 -4.47 -17.35
C TYR A 107 1.89 -5.19 -16.07
N LEU A 108 2.16 -4.63 -14.88
CA LEU A 108 1.69 -5.11 -13.58
C LEU A 108 0.56 -4.27 -12.98
N ARG A 109 -0.12 -3.44 -13.78
CA ARG A 109 -1.20 -2.55 -13.28
C ARG A 109 -2.38 -3.27 -12.59
N PHE A 110 -2.52 -4.58 -12.79
CA PHE A 110 -3.57 -5.39 -12.16
C PHE A 110 -3.24 -5.75 -10.71
N ILE A 111 -1.99 -5.62 -10.28
CA ILE A 111 -1.58 -5.90 -8.90
C ILE A 111 -2.24 -4.88 -7.97
N LYS A 112 -2.83 -5.38 -6.88
CA LYS A 112 -3.44 -4.57 -5.82
C LYS A 112 -2.69 -4.82 -4.53
N GLY A 113 -2.73 -3.86 -3.60
CA GLY A 113 -2.06 -4.04 -2.31
C GLY A 113 -1.62 -2.75 -1.66
N VAL A 114 -0.81 -2.93 -0.62
CA VAL A 114 -0.28 -1.85 0.21
C VAL A 114 1.25 -1.90 0.24
N VAL A 115 1.86 -0.72 0.32
CA VAL A 115 3.29 -0.55 0.59
C VAL A 115 3.44 0.44 1.73
N ASP A 116 4.14 0.04 2.78
CA ASP A 116 4.42 0.86 3.96
C ASP A 116 5.93 1.10 4.04
N SER A 117 6.35 2.35 3.87
CA SER A 117 7.75 2.73 3.91
C SER A 117 8.07 3.49 5.20
N ASN A 118 9.18 3.14 5.84
CA ASN A 118 9.69 3.87 7.01
C ASN A 118 10.65 4.99 6.63
N ASP A 119 11.22 4.94 5.42
CA ASP A 119 12.32 5.81 4.97
C ASP A 119 11.88 6.87 3.95
N LEU A 120 10.67 6.77 3.39
CA LEU A 120 10.13 7.86 2.57
C LEU A 120 9.78 9.06 3.47
N SER A 121 10.46 10.18 3.27
CA SER A 121 10.02 11.46 3.84
C SER A 121 8.64 11.83 3.26
N LEU A 122 7.73 12.39 4.06
CA LEU A 122 6.39 12.83 3.63
C LEU A 122 6.40 13.72 2.37
N ASN A 123 7.50 14.45 2.14
CA ASN A 123 7.71 15.30 0.97
C ASN A 123 8.00 14.53 -0.34
N VAL A 124 8.43 13.27 -0.25
CA VAL A 124 8.69 12.39 -1.39
C VAL A 124 7.39 12.03 -2.13
N SER A 125 6.23 12.14 -1.47
CA SER A 125 4.91 12.05 -2.12
C SER A 125 4.76 13.06 -3.28
N ARG A 126 5.33 14.26 -3.13
CA ARG A 126 5.29 15.32 -4.15
C ARG A 126 6.32 15.09 -5.25
N GLU A 127 7.49 14.54 -4.94
CA GLU A 127 8.55 14.28 -5.92
C GLU A 127 8.29 13.01 -6.75
N ILE A 128 7.77 11.94 -6.15
CA ILE A 128 7.39 10.70 -6.87
C ILE A 128 6.24 10.97 -7.85
N LEU A 129 5.31 11.87 -7.53
CA LEU A 129 4.28 12.33 -8.47
C LEU A 129 4.88 12.97 -9.74
N HIS A 130 6.08 13.55 -9.63
CA HIS A 130 6.74 14.29 -10.71
C HIS A 130 7.92 13.56 -11.35
N TRP A 131 8.35 12.41 -10.82
CA TRP A 131 9.50 11.68 -11.36
C TRP A 131 9.10 10.82 -12.58
N PRO A 132 9.58 11.14 -13.79
CA PRO A 132 9.40 10.25 -14.93
C PRO A 132 10.19 8.95 -14.70
N PRO A 133 9.75 7.80 -15.25
CA PRO A 133 10.48 6.55 -15.09
C PRO A 133 11.84 6.70 -15.79
N THR A 134 12.89 6.85 -14.97
CA THR A 134 14.31 6.67 -15.28
C THR A 134 14.72 6.91 -16.75
N SER A 135 15.18 8.12 -17.07
CA SER A 135 16.10 8.30 -18.20
C SER A 135 17.44 7.67 -17.79
N PRO A 136 17.99 6.69 -18.53
CA PRO A 136 19.31 6.17 -18.22
C PRO A 136 20.32 7.31 -18.35
N SER A 137 21.17 7.43 -17.33
CA SER A 137 22.29 8.36 -17.27
C SER A 137 23.12 8.33 -18.55
N SER A 138 22.95 9.30 -19.44
CA SER A 138 23.92 9.56 -20.51
C SER A 138 25.10 10.29 -19.87
N THR A 139 26.17 9.54 -19.67
CA THR A 139 27.50 9.99 -19.26
C THR A 139 27.93 11.31 -19.92
N PRO A 140 28.58 12.25 -19.22
CA PRO A 140 29.16 13.41 -19.88
C PRO A 140 30.28 12.95 -20.79
N ARG A 141 30.10 13.09 -22.11
CA ARG A 141 31.16 12.85 -23.09
C ARG A 141 32.21 13.96 -22.98
N SER A 142 33.19 13.71 -22.11
CA SER A 142 34.45 14.43 -22.06
C SER A 142 35.18 14.32 -23.40
N GLY A 143 35.67 15.47 -23.89
CA GLY A 143 36.89 15.57 -24.68
C GLY A 143 36.83 15.16 -26.14
N ARG A 144 36.68 16.16 -27.03
CA ARG A 144 37.61 16.28 -28.16
C ARG A 144 37.66 17.73 -28.66
N ASN A 145 38.69 18.41 -28.20
CA ASN A 145 39.24 19.61 -28.83
C ASN A 145 40.39 19.14 -29.71
N SER A 146 40.31 19.36 -31.03
CA SER A 146 41.40 19.27 -32.01
C SER A 146 40.81 19.76 -33.34
N ALA A 147 40.93 21.06 -33.62
CA ALA A 147 42.01 21.66 -34.42
C ALA A 147 41.63 21.75 -35.90
N ARG A 148 41.54 23.01 -36.34
CA ARG A 148 41.89 23.57 -37.66
C ARG A 148 42.15 22.54 -38.78
N TYR A 149 41.39 22.64 -39.87
CA TYR A 149 41.79 23.26 -41.15
C TYR A 149 40.54 23.56 -41.97
#